data_AF-A0A1Q3LM57-F1
#
_entry.id   AF-A0A1Q3LM57-F1
#
_cell.length_a   1.000
_cell.length_b   1.000
_cell.length_c   1.000
_cell.angle_alpha   90.00
_cell.angle_beta   90.00
_cell.angle_gamma   90.00
#
_symmetry.space_group_name_H-M   'P 1'
#
loop_
_entity.id
_entity.type
_entity.pdbx_description
1 polymer ?
#
loop_
_entity_poly.entity_id
_entity_poly.type
_entity_poly.pdbx_seq_one_letter_code
_entity_poly.pdbx_strand_id
1 'polypeptide(L)'
;MPIGRWFSTIVAAFLATLAAGALSEHAFAQTPGVQAGGNAYAVDGVEVDASGADAVKAREQGIRDARRKALQMLVDRMVAPEDRARLPQVDDARLESMTRGVEFVNERSAPGRYIATLNVVFAPDQVKAWMSGAGAKTVETVQRPALVVPLWKGQDGVQPLDDRNSWRDAWQQLGSGGAVPVTVMRGDQTDQGVMTPEEAYVGDLSALSRLNARYRVPIIIVATVEGDKAKGTLTVGGLRYDTQTGQRSEIPKVSVPDAGQLSDAAKKMHAKVEEDWRGIATVRRDAQDSLDVVVPIRALADWVQVRQRLSAVPAVKNVSVKQLESDRAELRLDYFGSPEELQRTLAQAGLQLDKDADRWRLQPR
;
A
#
# COMPACT_ATOMS: atom_id res chain seq x y z
N MET A 1 10.38 -7.19 76.25
CA MET A 1 11.35 -6.38 77.00
C MET A 1 12.24 -5.66 76.00
N PRO A 2 12.62 -4.40 76.28
CA PRO A 2 12.73 -3.32 75.30
C PRO A 2 14.17 -2.76 75.23
N ILE A 3 14.30 -1.51 74.77
CA ILE A 3 15.47 -0.58 74.77
C ILE A 3 16.06 -0.44 73.36
N GLY A 4 16.17 0.74 72.73
CA GLY A 4 15.92 2.14 73.07
C GLY A 4 16.25 2.97 71.80
N ARG A 5 15.43 3.92 71.33
CA ARG A 5 15.31 5.33 71.77
C ARG A 5 16.65 6.11 71.73
N TRP A 6 16.76 7.08 70.80
CA TRP A 6 17.03 8.54 70.99
C TRP A 6 17.38 9.23 69.64
N PHE A 7 16.67 10.30 69.24
CA PHE A 7 17.06 11.73 69.35
C PHE A 7 18.46 12.01 68.75
N SER A 8 18.76 13.07 68.00
CA SER A 8 18.06 14.23 67.46
C SER A 8 19.15 15.01 66.68
N THR A 9 18.76 15.72 65.63
CA THR A 9 19.24 17.06 65.23
C THR A 9 20.75 17.42 65.17
N ILE A 10 21.11 17.91 63.97
CA ILE A 10 21.96 19.09 63.67
C ILE A 10 23.49 18.87 63.74
N VAL A 11 24.16 19.05 62.59
CA VAL A 11 25.08 20.18 62.30
C VAL A 11 25.59 19.99 60.86
N ALA A 12 25.41 21.03 60.05
CA ALA A 12 26.06 21.19 58.77
C ALA A 12 27.55 21.48 58.96
N ALA A 13 28.40 20.82 58.19
CA ALA A 13 29.75 21.29 57.92
C ALA A 13 30.07 21.06 56.44
N PHE A 14 30.10 22.17 55.71
CA PHE A 14 30.64 22.28 54.36
C PHE A 14 32.10 21.81 54.33
N LEU A 15 32.39 20.81 53.50
CA LEU A 15 33.72 20.64 52.92
C LEU A 15 33.54 20.45 51.43
N ALA A 16 33.89 21.50 50.69
CA ALA A 16 34.03 21.49 49.26
C ALA A 16 35.31 20.73 48.91
N THR A 17 35.16 19.60 48.23
CA THR A 17 36.24 18.99 47.42
C THR A 17 35.70 18.73 46.02
N LEU A 18 36.21 19.52 45.07
CA LEU A 18 36.12 19.27 43.64
C LEU A 18 36.77 17.92 43.33
N ALA A 19 35.98 16.99 42.81
CA ALA A 19 36.50 15.86 42.05
C ALA A 19 35.54 15.62 40.87
N ALA A 20 36.09 15.78 39.67
CA ALA A 20 35.44 15.49 38.41
C ALA A 20 35.03 14.01 38.35
N GLY A 21 33.76 13.75 38.08
CA GLY A 21 33.22 12.42 37.86
C GLY A 21 31.88 12.54 37.15
N ALA A 22 31.87 12.20 35.87
CA ALA A 22 30.74 12.28 34.98
C ALA A 22 29.69 11.17 35.24
N LEU A 23 28.46 11.40 34.75
CA LEU A 23 27.38 10.43 34.46
C LEU A 23 26.59 9.97 35.71
N SER A 24 25.26 10.06 35.85
CA SER A 24 24.16 10.11 34.88
C SER A 24 22.89 10.68 35.55
N GLU A 25 22.40 11.84 35.12
CA GLU A 25 21.03 12.25 35.41
C GLU A 25 20.08 11.52 34.44
N HIS A 26 19.17 10.73 35.00
CA HIS A 26 18.04 10.17 34.28
C HIS A 26 17.04 11.31 33.98
N ALA A 27 17.34 12.08 32.93
CA ALA A 27 16.33 12.88 32.27
C ALA A 27 15.29 11.91 31.68
N PHE A 28 14.09 11.91 32.27
CA PHE A 28 12.89 11.44 31.59
C PHE A 28 12.69 12.31 30.35
N ALA A 29 13.37 11.95 29.26
CA ALA A 29 13.03 12.42 27.93
C ALA A 29 11.62 11.89 27.65
N GLN A 30 10.64 12.78 27.75
CA GLN A 30 9.37 12.60 27.10
C GLN A 30 9.66 12.53 25.61
N THR A 31 9.81 11.32 25.08
CA THR A 31 9.76 11.08 23.65
C THR A 31 8.44 11.65 23.16
N PRO A 32 8.43 12.62 22.23
CA PRO A 32 7.22 12.93 21.50
C PRO A 32 6.73 11.62 20.93
N GLY A 33 5.54 11.19 21.36
CA GLY A 33 4.89 10.02 20.78
C GLY A 33 4.75 10.29 19.29
N VAL A 34 5.58 9.64 18.49
CA VAL A 34 5.36 9.50 17.06
C VAL A 34 4.06 8.73 16.96
N GLN A 35 2.96 9.44 16.70
CA GLN A 35 1.71 8.81 16.28
C GLN A 35 1.98 8.14 14.94
N ALA A 36 2.35 6.86 15.02
CA ALA A 36 2.36 5.94 13.90
C ALA A 36 0.91 5.65 13.51
N GLY A 37 0.28 6.63 12.86
CA GLY A 37 -1.01 6.54 12.23
C GLY A 37 -0.94 7.48 11.03
N GLY A 38 -0.51 6.95 9.88
CA GLY A 38 -0.59 7.69 8.63
C GLY A 38 -2.00 8.28 8.50
N ASN A 39 -2.09 9.59 8.31
CA ASN A 39 -3.36 10.30 8.38
C ASN A 39 -4.29 9.76 7.27
N ALA A 40 -5.31 8.98 7.64
CA ALA A 40 -6.24 8.36 6.70
C ALA A 40 -7.03 9.37 5.82
N TYR A 41 -6.91 10.67 6.13
CA TYR A 41 -7.48 11.79 5.39
C TYR A 41 -6.42 12.70 4.75
N ALA A 42 -5.15 12.27 4.72
CA ALA A 42 -4.10 12.89 3.93
C ALA A 42 -3.95 12.18 2.57
N VAL A 43 -3.69 12.98 1.55
CA VAL A 43 -3.40 12.55 0.18
C VAL A 43 -2.11 13.21 -0.26
N ASP A 44 -1.11 12.40 -0.59
CA ASP A 44 0.22 12.86 -0.92
C ASP A 44 0.46 12.84 -2.43
N GLY A 45 1.39 13.67 -2.92
CA GLY A 45 1.88 13.59 -4.29
C GLY A 45 0.88 14.06 -5.37
N VAL A 46 0.03 15.03 -5.06
CA VAL A 46 -0.97 15.57 -5.99
C VAL A 46 -0.30 16.51 -6.99
N GLU A 47 -0.09 16.03 -8.21
CA GLU A 47 0.51 16.80 -9.30
C GLU A 47 -0.53 17.63 -10.06
N VAL A 48 -0.20 18.89 -10.34
CA VAL A 48 -1.01 19.83 -11.12
C VAL A 48 -0.17 20.62 -12.13
N ASP A 49 -0.79 20.92 -13.27
CA ASP A 49 -0.29 21.83 -14.30
C ASP A 49 -1.47 22.72 -14.72
N ALA A 50 -1.43 23.98 -14.30
CA ALA A 50 -2.51 24.95 -14.49
C ALA A 50 -2.02 26.17 -15.26
N SER A 51 -2.91 26.72 -16.06
CA SER A 51 -2.66 27.94 -16.83
C SER A 51 -3.58 29.07 -16.37
N GLY A 52 -3.13 30.31 -16.49
CA GLY A 52 -3.89 31.49 -16.08
C GLY A 52 -3.46 32.76 -16.82
N ALA A 53 -4.21 33.84 -16.63
CA ALA A 53 -3.90 35.14 -17.23
C ALA A 53 -2.55 35.72 -16.74
N ASP A 54 -2.16 35.36 -15.51
CA ASP A 54 -0.88 35.68 -14.90
C ASP A 54 -0.47 34.55 -13.94
N ALA A 55 0.71 34.67 -13.34
CA ALA A 55 1.24 33.66 -12.42
C ALA A 55 0.38 33.49 -11.15
N VAL A 56 -0.26 34.55 -10.67
CA VAL A 56 -1.12 34.51 -9.47
C VAL A 56 -2.39 33.74 -9.77
N LYS A 57 -3.04 34.01 -10.90
CA LYS A 57 -4.23 33.30 -11.36
C LYS A 57 -3.96 31.85 -11.73
N ALA A 58 -2.82 31.56 -12.36
CA ALA A 58 -2.40 30.18 -12.63
C ALA A 58 -2.19 29.41 -11.32
N ARG A 59 -1.58 30.03 -10.30
CA ARG A 59 -1.37 29.43 -8.97
C ARG A 59 -2.68 29.19 -8.23
N GLU A 60 -3.57 30.18 -8.17
CA GLU A 60 -4.90 30.05 -7.57
C GLU A 60 -5.68 28.89 -8.21
N GLN A 61 -5.62 28.76 -9.53
CA GLN A 61 -6.24 27.68 -10.28
C GLN A 61 -5.60 26.32 -9.95
N GLY A 62 -4.26 26.24 -9.95
CA GLY A 62 -3.55 25.01 -9.61
C GLY A 62 -3.86 24.48 -8.21
N ILE A 63 -4.01 25.36 -7.22
CA ILE A 63 -4.40 24.96 -5.86
C ILE A 63 -5.84 24.44 -5.82
N ARG A 64 -6.78 25.07 -6.55
CA ARG A 64 -8.16 24.56 -6.67
C ARG A 64 -8.19 23.18 -7.31
N ASP A 65 -7.47 23.02 -8.41
CA ASP A 65 -7.39 21.75 -9.14
C ASP A 65 -6.73 20.66 -8.28
N ALA A 66 -5.70 21.00 -7.51
CA ALA A 66 -5.04 20.09 -6.57
C ALA A 66 -6.02 19.60 -5.50
N ARG A 67 -6.76 20.50 -4.84
CA ARG A 67 -7.75 20.11 -3.83
C ARG A 67 -8.83 19.19 -4.41
N ARG A 68 -9.31 19.49 -5.63
CA ARG A 68 -10.35 18.69 -6.29
C ARG A 68 -9.82 17.29 -6.64
N LYS A 69 -8.62 17.22 -7.22
CA LYS A 69 -7.93 15.96 -7.52
C LYS A 69 -7.66 15.15 -6.25
N ALA A 70 -7.23 15.81 -5.18
CA ALA A 70 -6.99 15.16 -3.89
C ALA A 70 -8.27 14.59 -3.26
N LEU A 71 -9.40 15.32 -3.34
CA LEU A 71 -10.68 14.80 -2.84
C LEU A 71 -11.11 13.57 -3.63
N GLN A 72 -10.95 13.58 -4.96
CA GLN A 72 -11.24 12.43 -5.79
C GLN A 72 -10.39 11.22 -5.38
N MET A 73 -9.08 11.41 -5.20
CA MET A 73 -8.17 10.35 -4.73
C MET A 73 -8.56 9.81 -3.34
N LEU A 74 -9.03 10.69 -2.43
CA LEU A 74 -9.51 10.29 -1.11
C LEU A 74 -10.80 9.47 -1.22
N VAL A 75 -11.76 9.91 -2.03
CA VAL A 75 -13.01 9.17 -2.31
C VAL A 75 -12.72 7.81 -2.90
N ASP A 76 -11.81 7.74 -3.88
CA ASP A 76 -11.40 6.49 -4.51
C ASP A 76 -10.74 5.51 -3.53
N ARG A 77 -10.24 6.01 -2.38
CA ARG A 77 -9.69 5.22 -1.29
C ARG A 77 -10.73 4.81 -0.24
N MET A 78 -11.73 5.65 0.01
CA MET A 78 -12.64 5.49 1.16
C MET A 78 -14.05 5.01 0.79
N VAL A 79 -14.44 5.10 -0.48
CA VAL A 79 -15.81 4.83 -0.94
C VAL A 79 -15.81 3.76 -2.05
N ALA A 80 -16.73 2.81 -1.92
CA ALA A 80 -16.94 1.75 -2.91
C ALA A 80 -17.26 2.34 -4.29
N PRO A 81 -16.69 1.81 -5.40
CA PRO A 81 -16.92 2.32 -6.75
C PRO A 81 -18.40 2.61 -7.10
N GLU A 82 -19.30 1.71 -6.72
CA GLU A 82 -20.75 1.81 -6.96
C GLU A 82 -21.44 2.95 -6.20
N ASP A 83 -20.90 3.36 -5.06
CA ASP A 83 -21.45 4.44 -4.24
C ASP A 83 -20.83 5.81 -4.56
N ARG A 84 -19.71 5.86 -5.30
CA ARG A 84 -19.02 7.13 -5.63
C ARG A 84 -19.92 8.09 -6.40
N ALA A 85 -20.73 7.58 -7.33
CA ALA A 85 -21.66 8.39 -8.12
C ALA A 85 -22.81 8.97 -7.29
N ARG A 86 -23.04 8.45 -6.08
CA ARG A 86 -24.10 8.90 -5.17
C ARG A 86 -23.62 10.01 -4.23
N LEU A 87 -22.31 10.29 -4.21
CA LEU A 87 -21.76 11.34 -3.38
C LEU A 87 -22.24 12.72 -3.86
N PRO A 88 -22.61 13.64 -2.94
CA PRO A 88 -23.02 14.98 -3.32
C PRO A 88 -21.86 15.71 -3.99
N GLN A 89 -22.13 16.49 -5.03
CA GLN A 89 -21.12 17.39 -5.56
C GLN A 89 -20.66 18.37 -4.48
N VAL A 90 -19.36 18.63 -4.44
CA VAL A 90 -18.72 19.57 -3.53
C VAL A 90 -18.29 20.77 -4.36
N ASP A 91 -18.80 21.95 -4.01
CA ASP A 91 -18.32 23.20 -4.58
C ASP A 91 -16.97 23.61 -3.98
N ASP A 92 -16.30 24.57 -4.60
CA ASP A 92 -14.94 24.96 -4.19
C ASP A 92 -14.90 25.55 -2.78
N ALA A 93 -15.97 26.23 -2.35
CA ALA A 93 -16.06 26.83 -1.02
C ALA A 93 -16.16 25.75 0.07
N ARG A 94 -16.96 24.71 -0.16
CA ARG A 94 -17.07 23.57 0.74
C ARG A 94 -15.81 22.72 0.74
N LEU A 95 -15.19 22.53 -0.42
CA LEU A 95 -13.92 21.81 -0.53
C LEU A 95 -12.80 22.52 0.25
N GLU A 96 -12.78 23.85 0.21
CA GLU A 96 -11.87 24.66 1.01
C GLU A 96 -12.15 24.50 2.51
N SER A 97 -13.42 24.50 2.95
CA SER A 97 -13.76 24.28 4.37
C SER A 97 -13.39 22.86 4.84
N MET A 98 -13.45 21.88 3.95
CA MET A 98 -13.06 20.49 4.22
C MET A 98 -11.54 20.30 4.26
N THR A 99 -10.75 21.25 3.75
CA THR A 99 -9.29 21.16 3.69
C THR A 99 -8.68 21.73 4.97
N ARG A 100 -7.96 20.91 5.73
CA ARG A 100 -7.21 21.34 6.93
C ARG A 100 -5.90 22.03 6.55
N GLY A 101 -5.23 21.55 5.50
CA GLY A 101 -3.95 22.09 5.08
C GLY A 101 -3.52 21.59 3.70
N VAL A 102 -2.68 22.38 3.06
CA VAL A 102 -2.00 22.04 1.81
C VAL A 102 -0.51 22.26 2.03
N GLU A 103 0.29 21.23 1.80
CA GLU A 103 1.74 21.27 1.84
C GLU A 103 2.28 21.28 0.41
N PHE A 104 3.27 22.13 0.15
CA PHE A 104 3.88 22.29 -1.17
C PHE A 104 5.20 21.52 -1.19
N VAL A 105 5.24 20.42 -1.94
CA VAL A 105 6.44 19.58 -2.08
C VAL A 105 7.38 20.16 -3.12
N ASN A 106 6.83 20.51 -4.29
CA ASN A 106 7.55 21.17 -5.36
C ASN A 106 6.64 22.20 -6.02
N GLU A 107 7.18 23.38 -6.35
CA GLU A 107 6.41 24.48 -6.90
C GLU A 107 7.25 25.24 -7.93
N ARG A 108 6.71 25.40 -9.14
CA ARG A 108 7.32 26.20 -10.19
C ARG A 108 6.26 27.07 -10.86
N SER A 109 6.50 28.38 -10.81
CA SER A 109 5.64 29.38 -11.44
C SER A 109 6.34 30.05 -12.61
N ALA A 110 5.62 30.23 -13.70
CA ALA A 110 6.03 30.98 -14.90
C ALA A 110 4.89 31.92 -15.32
N PRO A 111 5.14 32.93 -16.20
CA PRO A 111 4.08 33.77 -16.72
C PRO A 111 2.96 32.93 -17.35
N GLY A 112 1.79 32.94 -16.70
CA GLY A 112 0.60 32.21 -17.15
C GLY A 112 0.61 30.70 -16.98
N ARG A 113 1.62 30.10 -16.32
CA ARG A 113 1.68 28.64 -16.07
C ARG A 113 2.17 28.32 -14.66
N TYR A 114 1.59 27.31 -14.04
CA TYR A 114 1.86 26.85 -12.69
C TYR A 114 1.96 25.32 -12.66
N ILE A 115 3.10 24.79 -12.22
CA ILE A 115 3.31 23.35 -12.05
C ILE A 115 3.70 23.10 -10.60
N ALA A 116 3.00 22.18 -9.94
CA ALA A 116 3.29 21.86 -8.54
C ALA A 116 2.95 20.41 -8.17
N THR A 117 3.61 19.92 -7.12
CA THR A 117 3.28 18.69 -6.41
C THR A 117 2.90 19.07 -4.98
N LEU A 118 1.69 18.71 -4.55
CA LEU A 118 1.13 19.10 -3.26
C LEU A 118 0.67 17.89 -2.45
N ASN A 119 0.78 17.96 -1.13
CA ASN A 119 0.07 17.06 -0.21
C ASN A 119 -1.14 17.80 0.36
N VAL A 120 -2.29 17.15 0.41
CA VAL A 120 -3.54 17.75 0.89
C VAL A 120 -4.05 16.97 2.08
N VAL A 121 -4.31 17.67 3.18
CA VAL A 121 -4.86 17.10 4.40
C VAL A 121 -6.29 17.56 4.57
N PHE A 122 -7.23 16.61 4.61
CA PHE A 122 -8.64 16.91 4.84
C PHE A 122 -9.03 16.82 6.33
N ALA A 123 -10.05 17.56 6.70
CA ALA A 123 -10.69 17.50 8.01
C ALA A 123 -11.59 16.25 8.09
N PRO A 124 -11.24 15.24 8.93
CA PRO A 124 -11.95 13.96 8.97
C PRO A 124 -13.46 14.09 9.22
N ASP A 125 -13.85 14.94 10.16
CA ASP A 125 -15.26 15.07 10.55
C ASP A 125 -16.10 15.71 9.44
N GLN A 126 -15.55 16.68 8.71
CA GLN A 126 -16.25 17.29 7.59
C GLN A 126 -16.38 16.33 6.40
N VAL A 127 -15.34 15.54 6.12
CA VAL A 127 -15.38 14.51 5.07
C VAL A 127 -16.37 13.41 5.43
N LYS A 128 -16.34 12.91 6.68
CA LYS A 128 -17.31 11.92 7.18
C LYS A 128 -18.74 12.43 7.10
N ALA A 129 -18.99 13.66 7.57
CA ALA A 129 -20.33 14.26 7.51
C ALA A 129 -20.82 14.35 6.05
N TRP A 130 -19.95 14.82 5.14
CA TRP A 130 -20.26 14.90 3.71
C TRP A 130 -20.59 13.54 3.09
N MET A 131 -19.80 12.49 3.37
CA MET A 131 -20.08 11.14 2.87
C MET A 131 -21.36 10.55 3.48
N SER A 132 -21.55 10.72 4.80
CA SER A 132 -22.68 10.15 5.53
C SER A 132 -24.04 10.73 5.12
N GLY A 133 -24.08 12.01 4.69
CA GLY A 133 -25.31 12.66 4.22
C GLY A 133 -25.94 12.01 2.99
N ALA A 134 -25.17 11.21 2.24
CA ALA A 134 -25.63 10.44 1.09
C ALA A 134 -25.89 8.95 1.37
N GLY A 135 -25.73 8.51 2.62
CA GLY A 135 -25.77 7.09 2.98
C GLY A 135 -24.60 6.28 2.38
N ALA A 136 -23.53 6.96 1.94
CA ALA A 136 -22.35 6.31 1.39
C ALA A 136 -21.65 5.50 2.48
N LYS A 137 -21.49 4.20 2.23
CA LYS A 137 -20.87 3.29 3.17
C LYS A 137 -19.35 3.35 2.98
N THR A 138 -18.64 3.70 4.05
CA THR A 138 -17.18 3.72 4.03
C THR A 138 -16.67 2.30 3.86
N VAL A 139 -15.75 2.11 2.93
CA VAL A 139 -15.05 0.83 2.75
C VAL A 139 -13.71 0.88 3.44
N GLU A 140 -13.36 -0.22 4.09
CA GLU A 140 -12.00 -0.40 4.56
C GLU A 140 -11.24 -1.15 3.48
N THR A 141 -10.24 -0.51 2.91
CA THR A 141 -9.30 -1.20 2.01
C THR A 141 -8.25 -1.87 2.87
N VAL A 142 -8.25 -3.20 2.89
CA VAL A 142 -7.21 -3.95 3.60
C VAL A 142 -5.88 -3.72 2.91
N GLN A 143 -4.89 -3.22 3.63
CA GLN A 143 -3.56 -3.00 3.05
C GLN A 143 -2.86 -4.33 2.76
N ARG A 144 -2.13 -4.39 1.65
CA ARG A 144 -1.30 -5.53 1.29
C ARG A 144 0.10 -5.09 0.91
N PRO A 145 1.03 -5.01 1.87
CA PRO A 145 2.37 -4.49 1.63
C PRO A 145 3.15 -5.28 0.57
N ALA A 146 3.93 -4.59 -0.24
CA ALA A 146 4.78 -5.20 -1.26
C ALA A 146 6.26 -4.88 -1.04
N LEU A 147 7.11 -5.90 -1.16
CA LEU A 147 8.56 -5.70 -1.30
C LEU A 147 8.90 -5.50 -2.77
N VAL A 148 9.59 -4.42 -3.09
CA VAL A 148 10.07 -4.13 -4.44
C VAL A 148 11.55 -4.49 -4.55
N VAL A 149 11.90 -5.30 -5.53
CA VAL A 149 13.27 -5.63 -5.93
C VAL A 149 13.54 -4.88 -7.25
N PRO A 150 14.11 -3.66 -7.21
CA PRO A 150 14.43 -2.91 -8.40
C PRO A 150 15.70 -3.48 -9.05
N LEU A 151 15.62 -3.79 -10.34
CA LEU A 151 16.74 -4.33 -11.12
C LEU A 151 16.98 -3.49 -12.37
N TRP A 152 18.25 -3.27 -12.67
CA TRP A 152 18.67 -2.68 -13.93
C TRP A 152 19.41 -3.73 -14.74
N LYS A 153 19.09 -3.86 -16.03
CA LYS A 153 19.84 -4.67 -16.99
C LYS A 153 20.46 -3.77 -18.05
N GLY A 154 21.78 -3.59 -17.94
CA GLY A 154 22.59 -2.85 -18.90
C GLY A 154 23.16 -3.76 -19.98
N GLN A 155 24.13 -3.24 -20.75
CA GLN A 155 24.83 -4.02 -21.78
C GLN A 155 25.66 -5.15 -21.16
N ASP A 156 26.25 -4.93 -19.99
CA ASP A 156 27.08 -5.90 -19.27
C ASP A 156 26.25 -6.94 -18.48
N GLY A 157 24.92 -6.90 -18.59
CA GLY A 157 24.02 -7.81 -17.88
C GLY A 157 23.26 -7.15 -16.73
N VAL A 158 22.72 -8.00 -15.85
CA VAL A 158 21.94 -7.58 -14.68
C VAL A 158 22.87 -6.96 -13.64
N GLN A 159 22.54 -5.76 -13.19
CA GLN A 159 23.34 -5.02 -12.23
C GLN A 159 23.16 -5.55 -10.80
N PRO A 160 24.13 -5.32 -9.89
CA PRO A 160 24.04 -5.74 -8.49
C PRO A 160 22.78 -5.27 -7.77
N LEU A 161 22.34 -6.04 -6.77
CA LEU A 161 21.11 -5.79 -6.01
C LEU A 161 21.14 -4.53 -5.14
N ASP A 162 22.31 -3.96 -4.87
CA ASP A 162 22.55 -2.71 -4.12
C ASP A 162 22.90 -1.52 -5.03
N ASP A 163 22.91 -1.72 -6.36
CA ASP A 163 23.20 -0.67 -7.32
C ASP A 163 22.27 0.53 -7.10
N ARG A 164 22.87 1.70 -6.88
CA ARG A 164 22.16 2.96 -6.67
C ARG A 164 21.96 3.62 -8.02
N ASN A 165 20.70 3.72 -8.42
CA ASN A 165 20.33 4.24 -9.72
C ASN A 165 18.95 4.92 -9.63
N SER A 166 18.62 5.69 -10.67
CA SER A 166 17.36 6.43 -10.77
C SER A 166 16.10 5.56 -10.69
N TRP A 167 16.19 4.26 -11.03
CA TRP A 167 15.06 3.34 -10.91
C TRP A 167 14.80 2.94 -9.46
N ARG A 168 15.85 2.62 -8.69
CA ARG A 168 15.73 2.41 -7.24
C ARG A 168 15.18 3.67 -6.56
N ASP A 169 15.74 4.83 -6.89
CA ASP A 169 15.33 6.10 -6.29
C ASP A 169 13.87 6.40 -6.58
N ALA A 170 13.40 6.13 -7.80
CA ALA A 170 11.99 6.26 -8.18
C ALA A 170 11.06 5.42 -7.30
N TRP A 171 11.43 4.17 -6.98
CA TRP A 171 10.65 3.32 -6.07
C TRP A 171 10.76 3.73 -4.61
N GLN A 172 11.90 4.26 -4.17
CA GLN A 172 12.07 4.75 -2.80
C GLN A 172 11.25 6.00 -2.50
N GLN A 173 10.98 6.82 -3.53
CA GLN A 173 10.09 7.97 -3.44
C GLN A 173 8.62 7.57 -3.29
N LEU A 174 8.26 6.32 -3.62
CA LEU A 174 6.92 5.80 -3.39
C LEU A 174 6.78 5.46 -1.89
N GLY A 175 5.84 6.13 -1.23
CA GLY A 175 5.65 6.04 0.22
C GLY A 175 4.94 4.75 0.68
N SER A 176 4.68 4.69 1.98
CA SER A 176 3.97 3.61 2.67
C SER A 176 2.45 3.77 2.71
N GLY A 177 1.90 4.72 1.94
CA GLY A 177 0.47 4.99 1.86
C GLY A 177 -0.26 4.07 0.87
N GLY A 178 -1.60 4.14 0.89
CA GLY A 178 -2.45 3.48 -0.10
C GLY A 178 -2.83 2.05 0.24
N ALA A 179 -3.31 1.33 -0.77
CA ALA A 179 -3.80 -0.05 -0.66
C ALA A 179 -2.64 -1.06 -0.69
N VAL A 180 -1.54 -0.71 -1.37
CA VAL A 180 -0.34 -1.54 -1.48
C VAL A 180 0.88 -0.70 -1.07
N PRO A 181 1.14 -0.53 0.23
CA PRO A 181 2.37 0.12 0.70
C PRO A 181 3.59 -0.59 0.13
N VAL A 182 4.55 0.16 -0.40
CA VAL A 182 5.78 -0.43 -0.95
C VAL A 182 6.97 -0.22 -0.04
N THR A 183 7.87 -1.20 -0.02
CA THR A 183 9.19 -1.10 0.61
C THR A 183 10.23 -1.62 -0.37
N VAL A 184 11.28 -0.84 -0.60
CA VAL A 184 12.36 -1.24 -1.51
C VAL A 184 13.34 -2.15 -0.79
N MET A 185 13.70 -3.26 -1.43
CA MET A 185 14.72 -4.19 -0.94
C MET A 185 16.05 -3.45 -0.78
N ARG A 186 16.71 -3.67 0.36
CA ARG A 186 17.97 -2.99 0.69
C ARG A 186 19.10 -3.44 -0.24
N GLY A 187 19.18 -4.74 -0.53
CA GLY A 187 20.24 -5.29 -1.37
C GLY A 187 21.57 -5.47 -0.64
N ASP A 188 21.57 -5.42 0.69
CA ASP A 188 22.78 -5.61 1.50
C ASP A 188 23.36 -7.04 1.37
N GLN A 189 24.53 -7.28 1.95
CA GLN A 189 25.19 -8.60 1.89
C GLN A 189 24.29 -9.76 2.36
N THR A 190 23.33 -9.47 3.25
CA THR A 190 22.39 -10.49 3.73
C THR A 190 21.37 -10.81 2.65
N ASP A 191 20.84 -9.81 1.95
CA ASP A 191 19.91 -10.02 0.83
C ASP A 191 20.63 -10.71 -0.34
N GLN A 192 21.87 -10.32 -0.64
CA GLN A 192 22.70 -10.93 -1.68
C GLN A 192 23.04 -12.40 -1.38
N GLY A 193 23.11 -12.78 -0.11
CA GLY A 193 23.27 -14.19 0.29
C GLY A 193 22.00 -15.03 0.10
N VAL A 194 20.84 -14.41 -0.12
CA VAL A 194 19.54 -15.08 -0.25
C VAL A 194 19.14 -15.24 -1.73
N MET A 195 19.45 -14.24 -2.55
CA MET A 195 19.05 -14.13 -3.95
C MET A 195 20.12 -13.41 -4.76
N THR A 196 20.43 -13.90 -5.96
CA THR A 196 21.30 -13.19 -6.91
C THR A 196 20.50 -12.24 -7.82
N PRO A 197 21.15 -11.24 -8.45
CA PRO A 197 20.49 -10.38 -9.44
C PRO A 197 19.84 -11.16 -10.60
N GLU A 198 20.50 -12.22 -11.08
CA GLU A 198 20.03 -13.04 -12.19
C GLU A 198 18.81 -13.87 -11.79
N GLU A 199 18.84 -14.50 -10.61
CA GLU A 199 17.68 -15.21 -10.03
C GLU A 199 16.48 -14.27 -9.91
N ALA A 200 16.72 -13.04 -9.43
CA ALA A 200 15.68 -12.02 -9.33
C ALA A 200 15.13 -11.66 -10.72
N TYR A 201 16.01 -11.39 -11.69
CA TYR A 201 15.63 -10.95 -13.04
C TYR A 201 14.79 -11.99 -13.80
N VAL A 202 15.11 -13.28 -13.67
CA VAL A 202 14.32 -14.36 -14.29
C VAL A 202 13.09 -14.76 -13.47
N GLY A 203 12.96 -14.22 -12.25
CA GLY A 203 11.86 -14.55 -11.35
C GLY A 203 11.91 -15.98 -10.83
N ASP A 204 13.09 -16.45 -10.42
CA ASP A 204 13.28 -17.79 -9.87
C ASP A 204 12.42 -18.00 -8.62
N LEU A 205 11.56 -19.02 -8.65
CA LEU A 205 10.57 -19.26 -7.60
C LEU A 205 11.23 -19.66 -6.28
N SER A 206 12.33 -20.40 -6.33
CA SER A 206 13.04 -20.84 -5.14
C SER A 206 13.69 -19.64 -4.46
N ALA A 207 14.34 -18.77 -5.23
CA ALA A 207 14.93 -17.53 -4.74
C ALA A 207 13.86 -16.59 -4.16
N LEU A 208 12.74 -16.36 -4.86
CA LEU A 208 11.62 -15.56 -4.35
C LEU A 208 11.04 -16.12 -3.06
N SER A 209 10.97 -17.45 -2.93
CA SER A 209 10.51 -18.10 -1.70
C SER A 209 11.49 -17.93 -0.54
N ARG A 210 12.81 -18.07 -0.79
CA ARG A 210 13.85 -17.77 0.22
C ARG A 210 13.81 -16.31 0.65
N LEU A 211 13.63 -15.39 -0.29
CA LEU A 211 13.49 -13.96 -0.01
C LEU A 211 12.25 -13.69 0.85
N ASN A 212 11.11 -14.32 0.54
CA ASN A 212 9.90 -14.18 1.34
C ASN A 212 10.06 -14.75 2.76
N ALA A 213 10.80 -15.85 2.96
CA ALA A 213 11.05 -16.38 4.30
C ALA A 213 11.72 -15.33 5.23
N ARG A 214 12.51 -14.43 4.64
CA ARG A 214 13.16 -13.30 5.32
C ARG A 214 12.23 -12.11 5.49
N TYR A 215 11.64 -11.62 4.41
CA TYR A 215 10.88 -10.36 4.41
C TYR A 215 9.43 -10.51 4.89
N ARG A 216 8.85 -11.72 4.80
CA ARG A 216 7.48 -12.07 5.24
C ARG A 216 6.43 -11.10 4.70
N VAL A 217 6.50 -10.83 3.40
CA VAL A 217 5.59 -9.91 2.71
C VAL A 217 4.58 -10.70 1.86
N PRO A 218 3.33 -10.24 1.73
CA PRO A 218 2.34 -10.92 0.91
C PRO A 218 2.65 -10.81 -0.60
N ILE A 219 3.37 -9.77 -1.02
CA ILE A 219 3.71 -9.51 -2.42
C ILE A 219 5.20 -9.20 -2.56
N ILE A 220 5.84 -9.78 -3.58
CA ILE A 220 7.15 -9.36 -4.08
C ILE A 220 6.96 -8.84 -5.52
N ILE A 221 7.50 -7.66 -5.81
CA ILE A 221 7.53 -7.05 -7.14
C ILE A 221 8.99 -7.01 -7.59
N VAL A 222 9.36 -7.79 -8.59
CA VAL A 222 10.63 -7.59 -9.29
C VAL A 222 10.39 -6.55 -10.38
N ALA A 223 10.87 -5.33 -10.16
CA ALA A 223 10.66 -4.21 -11.06
C ALA A 223 11.92 -4.01 -11.91
N THR A 224 11.83 -4.26 -13.21
CA THR A 224 13.01 -4.24 -14.10
C THR A 224 13.02 -3.01 -14.99
N VAL A 225 14.23 -2.55 -15.30
CA VAL A 225 14.52 -1.61 -16.38
C VAL A 225 15.66 -2.14 -17.24
N GLU A 226 15.49 -2.12 -18.55
CA GLU A 226 16.46 -2.60 -19.55
C GLU A 226 16.92 -1.41 -20.41
N GLY A 227 18.23 -1.20 -20.52
CA GLY A 227 18.83 -0.13 -21.33
C GLY A 227 20.07 0.51 -20.72
N ASP A 228 20.62 1.53 -21.40
CA ASP A 228 21.80 2.28 -20.94
C ASP A 228 21.36 3.39 -19.97
N LYS A 229 21.99 3.44 -18.78
CA LYS A 229 21.65 4.40 -17.70
C LYS A 229 21.79 5.87 -18.12
N ALA A 230 22.69 6.17 -19.05
CA ALA A 230 23.04 7.54 -19.41
C ALA A 230 22.27 8.06 -20.62
N LYS A 231 21.80 7.18 -21.52
CA LYS A 231 21.20 7.61 -22.79
C LYS A 231 20.29 6.57 -23.42
N GLY A 232 19.37 7.07 -24.23
CA GLY A 232 18.50 6.27 -25.08
C GLY A 232 17.27 5.73 -24.37
N THR A 233 16.43 5.07 -25.15
CA THR A 233 15.16 4.50 -24.69
C THR A 233 15.42 3.37 -23.69
N LEU A 234 14.68 3.40 -22.59
CA LEU A 234 14.66 2.34 -21.59
C LEU A 234 13.37 1.54 -21.72
N THR A 235 13.41 0.27 -21.32
CA THR A 235 12.21 -0.57 -21.24
C THR A 235 11.99 -0.98 -19.80
N VAL A 236 10.89 -0.53 -19.19
CA VAL A 236 10.49 -0.93 -17.84
C VAL A 236 9.51 -2.09 -17.90
N GLY A 237 9.48 -2.94 -16.88
CA GLY A 237 8.56 -4.06 -16.77
C GLY A 237 8.81 -4.85 -15.49
N GLY A 238 8.49 -6.14 -15.51
CA GLY A 238 8.89 -7.01 -14.41
C GLY A 238 7.92 -8.15 -14.11
N LEU A 239 7.91 -8.55 -12.84
CA LEU A 239 7.13 -9.66 -12.33
C LEU A 239 6.53 -9.30 -10.97
N ARG A 240 5.28 -9.67 -10.76
CA ARG A 240 4.64 -9.70 -9.44
C ARG A 240 4.48 -11.15 -8.99
N TYR A 241 4.89 -11.42 -7.75
CA TYR A 241 4.74 -12.70 -7.08
C TYR A 241 3.91 -12.54 -5.82
N ASP A 242 2.83 -13.30 -5.73
CA ASP A 242 1.96 -13.36 -4.57
C ASP A 242 2.37 -14.56 -3.70
N THR A 243 2.91 -14.27 -2.52
CA THR A 243 3.56 -15.27 -1.68
C THR A 243 2.57 -16.17 -0.93
N GLN A 244 1.30 -15.75 -0.87
CA GLN A 244 0.23 -16.50 -0.22
C GLN A 244 -0.43 -17.49 -1.20
N THR A 245 -0.58 -17.09 -2.46
CA THR A 245 -1.22 -17.91 -3.51
C THR A 245 -0.24 -18.61 -4.44
N GLY A 246 1.04 -18.24 -4.39
CA GLY A 246 2.06 -18.69 -5.35
C GLY A 246 1.86 -18.12 -6.76
N GLN A 247 0.89 -17.21 -6.96
CA GLN A 247 0.59 -16.65 -8.27
C GLN A 247 1.73 -15.77 -8.75
N ARG A 248 2.10 -15.96 -10.02
CA ARG A 248 3.02 -15.10 -10.76
C ARG A 248 2.27 -14.37 -11.85
N SER A 249 2.53 -13.08 -11.99
CA SER A 249 1.94 -12.26 -13.05
C SER A 249 3.02 -11.35 -13.62
N GLU A 250 3.18 -11.37 -14.93
CA GLU A 250 4.07 -10.45 -15.62
C GLU A 250 3.54 -9.02 -15.55
N ILE A 251 4.46 -8.08 -15.37
CA ILE A 251 4.19 -6.66 -15.52
C ILE A 251 4.59 -6.31 -16.96
N PRO A 252 3.63 -5.88 -17.81
CA PRO A 252 3.90 -5.61 -19.21
C PRO A 252 5.07 -4.66 -19.43
N LYS A 253 5.88 -4.94 -20.46
CA LYS A 253 6.98 -4.07 -20.85
C LYS A 253 6.47 -2.76 -21.46
N VAL A 254 7.01 -1.65 -21.00
CA VAL A 254 6.69 -0.30 -21.49
C VAL A 254 7.99 0.43 -21.80
N SER A 255 8.07 1.03 -22.99
CA SER A 255 9.21 1.87 -23.36
C SER A 255 9.07 3.28 -22.79
N VAL A 256 10.15 3.79 -22.22
CA VAL A 256 10.27 5.18 -21.75
C VAL A 256 11.44 5.86 -22.45
N PRO A 257 11.31 7.15 -22.83
CA PRO A 257 12.32 7.82 -23.66
C PRO A 257 13.71 7.90 -23.02
N ASP A 258 13.78 8.18 -21.72
CA ASP A 258 15.03 8.34 -20.99
C ASP A 258 14.84 8.12 -19.47
N ALA A 259 15.92 8.27 -18.70
CA ALA A 259 15.93 8.07 -17.25
C ALA A 259 15.04 9.08 -16.49
N GLY A 260 14.73 10.24 -17.07
CA GLY A 260 13.89 11.28 -16.47
C GLY A 260 12.43 10.87 -16.30
N GLN A 261 11.93 9.89 -17.08
CA GLN A 261 10.55 9.40 -16.95
C GLN A 261 10.43 8.14 -16.07
N LEU A 262 11.51 7.70 -15.41
CA LEU A 262 11.49 6.52 -14.55
C LEU A 262 10.63 6.71 -13.29
N SER A 263 10.60 7.91 -12.71
CA SER A 263 9.71 8.22 -11.57
C SER A 263 8.24 8.01 -11.95
N ASP A 264 7.82 8.57 -13.08
CA ASP A 264 6.45 8.42 -13.58
C ASP A 264 6.12 6.98 -13.98
N ALA A 265 7.11 6.25 -14.52
CA ALA A 265 6.95 4.84 -14.84
C ALA A 265 6.74 3.97 -13.58
N ALA A 266 7.52 4.22 -12.52
CA ALA A 266 7.36 3.55 -11.23
C ALA A 266 5.98 3.86 -10.61
N LYS A 267 5.56 5.13 -10.62
CA LYS A 267 4.23 5.56 -10.16
C LYS A 267 3.11 4.84 -10.91
N LYS A 268 3.17 4.77 -12.25
CA LYS A 268 2.16 4.08 -13.06
C LYS A 268 2.13 2.58 -12.79
N MET A 269 3.31 1.96 -12.65
CA MET A 269 3.41 0.54 -12.31
C MET A 269 2.79 0.25 -10.94
N HIS A 270 3.13 1.06 -9.93
CA HIS A 270 2.56 0.94 -8.58
C HIS A 270 1.05 1.19 -8.56
N ALA A 271 0.57 2.23 -9.24
CA ALA A 271 -0.86 2.55 -9.35
C ALA A 271 -1.68 1.40 -9.94
N LYS A 272 -1.13 0.67 -10.94
CA LYS A 272 -1.80 -0.51 -11.50
C LYS A 272 -1.92 -1.64 -10.47
N VAL A 273 -0.87 -1.85 -9.67
CA VAL A 273 -0.90 -2.86 -8.58
C VAL A 273 -1.88 -2.46 -7.48
N GLU A 274 -1.94 -1.17 -7.15
CA GLU A 274 -2.95 -0.64 -6.22
C GLU A 274 -4.37 -0.88 -6.72
N GLU A 275 -4.64 -0.55 -7.99
CA GLU A 275 -5.95 -0.71 -8.61
C GLU A 275 -6.39 -2.18 -8.59
N ASP A 276 -5.50 -3.09 -9.01
CA ASP A 276 -5.75 -4.54 -8.99
C ASP A 276 -6.09 -5.04 -7.59
N TRP A 277 -5.37 -4.54 -6.57
CA TRP A 277 -5.64 -4.93 -5.19
C TRP A 277 -6.91 -4.30 -4.62
N ARG A 278 -7.21 -3.04 -4.91
CA ARG A 278 -8.43 -2.35 -4.43
C ARG A 278 -9.70 -3.05 -4.89
N GLY A 279 -9.71 -3.62 -6.10
CA GLY A 279 -10.85 -4.44 -6.56
C GLY A 279 -11.17 -5.60 -5.61
N ILE A 280 -10.13 -6.23 -5.06
CA ILE A 280 -10.26 -7.42 -4.20
C ILE A 280 -10.43 -7.03 -2.72
N ALA A 281 -9.81 -5.93 -2.30
CA ALA A 281 -9.62 -5.58 -0.89
C ALA A 281 -10.65 -4.62 -0.31
N THR A 282 -11.62 -4.19 -1.12
CA THR A 282 -12.70 -3.31 -0.69
C THR A 282 -13.72 -4.11 0.13
N VAL A 283 -13.69 -3.97 1.45
CA VAL A 283 -14.58 -4.73 2.35
C VAL A 283 -15.62 -3.83 3.00
N ARG A 284 -16.88 -4.24 2.89
CA ARG A 284 -18.03 -3.65 3.59
C ARG A 284 -18.36 -4.46 4.84
N ARG A 285 -17.82 -4.05 6.00
CA ARG A 285 -17.98 -4.79 7.26
C ARG A 285 -19.37 -4.69 7.89
N ASP A 286 -20.30 -3.96 7.28
CA ASP A 286 -21.65 -3.70 7.83
C ASP A 286 -22.66 -4.80 7.48
N ALA A 287 -22.32 -5.72 6.57
CA ALA A 287 -23.13 -6.88 6.22
C ALA A 287 -22.26 -8.13 6.27
N GLN A 288 -22.65 -9.12 7.06
CA GLN A 288 -22.01 -10.43 7.13
C GLN A 288 -23.05 -11.50 6.81
N ASP A 289 -22.68 -12.43 5.93
CA ASP A 289 -23.52 -13.57 5.56
C ASP A 289 -22.66 -14.83 5.43
N SER A 290 -23.31 -15.97 5.21
CA SER A 290 -22.68 -17.27 5.03
C SER A 290 -23.17 -17.97 3.77
N LEU A 291 -22.26 -18.61 3.06
CA LEU A 291 -22.54 -19.33 1.82
C LEU A 291 -21.96 -20.73 1.85
N ASP A 292 -22.79 -21.72 1.56
CA ASP A 292 -22.34 -23.10 1.37
C ASP A 292 -21.95 -23.31 -0.09
N VAL A 293 -20.70 -23.71 -0.34
CA VAL A 293 -20.12 -23.89 -1.67
C VAL A 293 -19.53 -25.29 -1.84
N VAL A 294 -19.61 -25.81 -3.06
CA VAL A 294 -19.01 -27.09 -3.46
C VAL A 294 -17.82 -26.81 -4.38
N VAL A 295 -16.66 -27.34 -4.01
CA VAL A 295 -15.42 -27.28 -4.80
C VAL A 295 -15.18 -28.64 -5.42
N PRO A 296 -15.32 -28.83 -6.74
CA PRO A 296 -14.92 -30.06 -7.40
C PRO A 296 -13.40 -30.26 -7.27
N ILE A 297 -12.96 -31.45 -6.86
CA ILE A 297 -11.55 -31.80 -6.72
C ILE A 297 -11.21 -32.79 -7.83
N ARG A 298 -10.45 -32.33 -8.84
CA ARG A 298 -9.88 -33.22 -9.87
C ARG A 298 -8.48 -33.66 -9.48
N ALA A 299 -7.71 -32.75 -8.91
CA ALA A 299 -6.42 -33.01 -8.29
C ALA A 299 -6.33 -32.33 -6.92
N LEU A 300 -5.54 -32.91 -6.01
CA LEU A 300 -5.28 -32.32 -4.69
C LEU A 300 -4.67 -30.91 -4.81
N ALA A 301 -3.89 -30.65 -5.86
CA ALA A 301 -3.33 -29.34 -6.14
C ALA A 301 -4.40 -28.25 -6.33
N ASP A 302 -5.52 -28.59 -7.00
CA ASP A 302 -6.63 -27.66 -7.22
C ASP A 302 -7.25 -27.23 -5.88
N TRP A 303 -7.45 -28.20 -4.97
CA TRP A 303 -7.95 -27.94 -3.63
C TRP A 303 -7.04 -27.01 -2.82
N VAL A 304 -5.72 -27.24 -2.87
CA VAL A 304 -4.75 -26.38 -2.19
C VAL A 304 -4.79 -24.96 -2.75
N GLN A 305 -4.87 -24.82 -4.09
CA GLN A 305 -4.92 -23.52 -4.75
C GLN A 305 -6.21 -22.75 -4.39
N VAL A 306 -7.37 -23.42 -4.36
CA VAL A 306 -8.63 -22.79 -3.95
C VAL A 306 -8.53 -22.28 -2.52
N ARG A 307 -8.03 -23.10 -1.58
CA ARG A 307 -7.88 -22.68 -0.18
C ARG A 307 -6.94 -21.49 -0.02
N GLN A 308 -5.81 -21.49 -0.73
CA GLN A 308 -4.86 -20.37 -0.72
C GLN A 308 -5.48 -19.09 -1.27
N ARG A 309 -6.16 -19.15 -2.43
CA ARG A 309 -6.83 -17.99 -3.03
C ARG A 309 -7.94 -17.45 -2.14
N LEU A 310 -8.77 -18.31 -1.55
CA LEU A 310 -9.81 -17.90 -0.59
C LEU A 310 -9.21 -17.17 0.63
N SER A 311 -8.10 -17.67 1.17
CA SER A 311 -7.43 -17.04 2.32
C SER A 311 -6.82 -15.67 2.00
N ALA A 312 -6.53 -15.40 0.72
CA ALA A 312 -5.99 -14.12 0.26
C ALA A 312 -7.07 -13.07 -0.02
N VAL A 313 -8.36 -13.43 0.03
CA VAL A 313 -9.50 -12.54 -0.23
C VAL A 313 -9.98 -11.91 1.07
N PRO A 314 -9.83 -10.58 1.27
CA PRO A 314 -10.19 -9.94 2.53
C PRO A 314 -11.69 -9.96 2.87
N ALA A 315 -12.55 -10.06 1.84
CA ALA A 315 -14.00 -10.19 2.03
C ALA A 315 -14.39 -11.55 2.66
N VAL A 316 -13.54 -12.58 2.58
CA VAL A 316 -13.78 -13.89 3.18
C VAL A 316 -13.24 -13.88 4.61
N LYS A 317 -14.15 -13.90 5.58
CA LYS A 317 -13.83 -13.86 7.01
C LYS A 317 -13.35 -15.22 7.52
N ASN A 318 -14.03 -16.29 7.11
CA ASN A 318 -13.75 -17.63 7.58
C ASN A 318 -14.14 -18.67 6.51
N VAL A 319 -13.34 -19.73 6.43
CA VAL A 319 -13.59 -20.87 5.52
C VAL A 319 -13.59 -22.12 6.38
N SER A 320 -14.74 -22.78 6.47
CA SER A 320 -14.89 -24.03 7.21
C SER A 320 -15.18 -25.17 6.25
N VAL A 321 -14.43 -26.27 6.38
CA VAL A 321 -14.68 -27.50 5.61
C VAL A 321 -15.76 -28.29 6.33
N LYS A 322 -16.91 -28.48 5.69
CA LYS A 322 -17.98 -29.35 6.21
C LYS A 322 -17.72 -30.80 5.90
N GLN A 323 -17.33 -31.06 4.65
CA GLN A 323 -17.11 -32.41 4.13
C GLN A 323 -16.00 -32.37 3.09
N LEU A 324 -15.13 -33.39 3.10
CA LEU A 324 -14.05 -33.56 2.14
C LEU A 324 -14.09 -34.99 1.61
N GLU A 325 -14.39 -35.12 0.33
CA GLU A 325 -14.41 -36.36 -0.44
C GLU A 325 -13.25 -36.37 -1.45
N SER A 326 -13.06 -37.50 -2.13
CA SER A 326 -12.02 -37.63 -3.16
C SER A 326 -12.28 -36.78 -4.40
N ASP A 327 -13.55 -36.47 -4.71
CA ASP A 327 -13.99 -35.75 -5.91
C ASP A 327 -14.57 -34.35 -5.62
N ARG A 328 -14.81 -33.99 -4.35
CA ARG A 328 -15.35 -32.69 -3.95
C ARG A 328 -15.03 -32.31 -2.51
N ALA A 329 -15.02 -31.01 -2.22
CA ALA A 329 -15.12 -30.47 -0.87
C ALA A 329 -16.36 -29.60 -0.73
N GLU A 330 -17.06 -29.71 0.39
CA GLU A 330 -18.13 -28.80 0.78
C GLU A 330 -17.61 -27.83 1.83
N LEU A 331 -17.73 -26.54 1.55
CA LEU A 331 -17.26 -25.46 2.41
C LEU A 331 -18.42 -24.59 2.84
N ARG A 332 -18.30 -24.01 4.03
CA ARG A 332 -19.03 -22.81 4.42
C ARG A 332 -18.08 -21.63 4.45
N LEU A 333 -18.39 -20.63 3.63
CA LEU A 333 -17.71 -19.34 3.57
C LEU A 333 -18.50 -18.35 4.41
N ASP A 334 -17.90 -17.80 5.46
CA ASP A 334 -18.43 -16.61 6.12
C ASP A 334 -17.76 -15.40 5.46
N TYR A 335 -18.55 -14.45 4.97
CA TYR A 335 -18.06 -13.35 4.16
C TYR A 335 -18.76 -12.03 4.46
N PHE A 336 -18.15 -10.94 3.99
CA PHE A 336 -18.68 -9.59 4.08
C PHE A 336 -19.27 -9.15 2.74
N GLY A 337 -20.42 -8.47 2.76
CA GLY A 337 -21.12 -7.98 1.56
C GLY A 337 -22.23 -8.92 1.05
N SER A 338 -22.66 -8.71 -0.19
CA SER A 338 -23.68 -9.53 -0.87
C SER A 338 -23.06 -10.71 -1.66
N PRO A 339 -23.84 -11.75 -2.03
CA PRO A 339 -23.35 -12.85 -2.87
C PRO A 339 -22.77 -12.38 -4.22
N GLU A 340 -23.38 -11.36 -4.83
CA GLU A 340 -22.93 -10.78 -6.11
C GLU A 340 -21.63 -10.00 -5.96
N GLU A 341 -21.46 -9.27 -4.86
CA GLU A 341 -20.18 -8.64 -4.49
C GLU A 341 -19.09 -9.70 -4.29
N LEU A 342 -19.38 -10.76 -3.53
CA LEU A 342 -18.46 -11.88 -3.30
C LEU A 342 -18.05 -12.54 -4.61
N GLN A 343 -18.99 -12.82 -5.52
CA GLN A 343 -18.71 -13.42 -6.82
C GLN A 343 -17.77 -12.54 -7.66
N ARG A 344 -17.97 -11.21 -7.67
CA ARG A 344 -17.06 -10.27 -8.36
C ARG A 344 -15.66 -10.27 -7.74
N THR A 345 -15.56 -10.20 -6.42
CA THR A 345 -14.29 -10.21 -5.69
C THR A 345 -13.52 -11.52 -5.88
N LEU A 346 -14.21 -12.66 -5.78
CA LEU A 346 -13.62 -13.98 -6.05
C LEU A 346 -13.13 -14.09 -7.50
N ALA A 347 -13.91 -13.60 -8.47
CA ALA A 347 -13.51 -13.61 -9.88
C ALA A 347 -12.22 -12.81 -10.13
N GLN A 348 -12.05 -11.68 -9.44
CA GLN A 348 -10.82 -10.89 -9.48
C GLN A 348 -9.64 -11.58 -8.78
N ALA A 349 -9.90 -12.38 -7.75
CA ALA A 349 -8.93 -13.27 -7.12
C ALA A 349 -8.67 -14.57 -7.91
N GLY A 350 -9.24 -14.71 -9.11
CA GLY A 350 -9.08 -15.88 -9.98
C GLY A 350 -9.92 -17.09 -9.55
N LEU A 351 -10.97 -16.90 -8.77
CA LEU A 351 -11.92 -17.95 -8.39
C LEU A 351 -13.27 -17.67 -9.03
N GLN A 352 -13.84 -18.65 -9.70
CA GLN A 352 -15.18 -18.55 -10.25
C GLN A 352 -16.19 -19.15 -9.26
N LEU A 353 -17.15 -18.34 -8.84
CA LEU A 353 -18.29 -18.74 -8.02
C LEU A 353 -19.55 -18.67 -8.89
N ASP A 354 -20.12 -19.82 -9.23
CA ASP A 354 -21.34 -19.92 -10.04
C ASP A 354 -22.46 -20.58 -9.24
N LYS A 355 -23.70 -20.14 -9.46
CA LYS A 355 -24.88 -20.80 -8.92
C LYS A 355 -25.37 -21.85 -9.92
N ASP A 356 -25.29 -23.12 -9.54
CA ASP A 356 -25.78 -24.26 -10.32
C ASP A 356 -26.99 -24.88 -9.60
N ALA A 357 -28.18 -24.64 -10.15
CA ALA A 357 -29.47 -24.94 -9.52
C ALA A 357 -29.56 -24.35 -8.09
N ASP A 358 -29.55 -25.23 -7.07
CA ASP A 358 -29.65 -24.88 -5.65
C ASP A 358 -28.29 -24.86 -4.92
N ARG A 359 -27.17 -25.07 -5.63
CA ARG A 359 -25.84 -25.11 -5.01
C ARG A 359 -24.89 -24.10 -5.64
N TRP A 360 -24.02 -23.55 -4.81
CA TRP A 360 -22.92 -22.72 -5.28
C TRP A 360 -21.72 -23.61 -5.58
N ARG A 361 -21.12 -23.40 -6.75
CA ARG A 361 -19.93 -24.10 -7.20
C ARG A 361 -18.76 -23.12 -7.23
N LEU A 362 -17.66 -23.50 -6.61
CA LEU A 362 -16.43 -22.71 -6.58
C LEU A 362 -15.30 -23.48 -7.28
N GLN A 363 -14.63 -22.84 -8.24
CA GLN A 363 -13.52 -23.44 -8.97
C GLN A 363 -12.45 -22.41 -9.34
N PRO A 364 -11.19 -22.82 -9.54
CA PRO A 364 -10.17 -21.95 -10.13
C PRO A 364 -10.61 -21.49 -11.54
N ARG A 365 -10.34 -20.22 -11.85
CA ARG A 365 -10.47 -19.67 -13.20
C ARG A 365 -9.27 -20.01 -14.08
#